data_AF-A0A453RSF0-F1
#
_entry.id   AF-A0A453RSF0-F1
#
_cell.length_a   1.000
_cell.length_b   1.000
_cell.length_c   1.000
_cell.angle_alpha   90.00
_cell.angle_beta   90.00
_cell.angle_gamma   90.00
#
_symmetry.space_group_name_H-M   'P 1'
#
loop_
_entity.id
_entity.type
_entity.pdbx_description
1 polymer ?
#
loop_
_entity_poly.entity_id
_entity_poly.type
_entity_poly.pdbx_seq_one_letter_code
_entity_poly.pdbx_strand_id
1 'polypeptide(L)' 'MSKLQSDAVKDAITQIVGEAREKKRKFTETVELQIGLKNYDPQKDKRFSGSVKLPHIPRPKMRVCMLGDAQHVDQV' A
#
# COMPACT_ATOMS: atom_id res chain seq x y z
N MET A 1 -3.69 -17.53 12.85
CA MET A 1 -2.26 -17.19 12.98
C MET A 1 -1.85 -16.34 11.80
N SER A 2 -1.38 -15.11 12.05
CA SER A 2 -0.72 -14.32 11.00
C SER A 2 0.50 -15.11 10.51
N LYS A 3 0.60 -15.38 9.21
CA LYS A 3 1.78 -16.02 8.60
C LYS A 3 3.01 -15.08 8.62
N LEU A 4 2.82 -13.83 9.00
CA LEU A 4 3.86 -12.83 9.18
C LEU A 4 4.12 -12.62 10.67
N GLN A 5 5.39 -12.71 11.05
CA GLN A 5 5.84 -12.41 12.40
C GLN A 5 5.82 -10.89 12.59
N SER A 6 4.85 -10.41 13.36
CA SER A 6 4.58 -8.98 13.54
C SER A 6 5.79 -8.19 14.05
N ASP A 7 6.61 -8.81 14.89
CA ASP A 7 7.78 -8.15 15.48
C ASP A 7 8.87 -7.93 14.42
N ALA A 8 9.17 -8.94 13.61
CA ALA A 8 10.11 -8.82 12.49
C ALA A 8 9.71 -7.72 11.50
N VAL A 9 8.40 -7.53 11.26
CA VAL A 9 7.89 -6.45 10.40
C VAL A 9 8.12 -5.08 11.04
N LYS A 10 7.86 -4.93 12.34
CA LYS A 10 8.07 -3.66 13.06
C LYS A 10 9.55 -3.28 13.11
N ASP A 11 10.42 -4.25 13.33
CA ASP A 11 11.87 -4.04 13.38
C ASP A 11 12.39 -3.57 12.02
N ALA A 12 11.99 -4.25 10.93
CA ALA A 12 12.36 -3.86 9.57
C ALA A 12 11.88 -2.45 9.21
N ILE A 13 10.64 -2.08 9.58
CA ILE A 13 10.11 -0.73 9.35
C ILE A 13 10.96 0.31 10.11
N THR A 14 11.31 0.03 11.36
CA THR A 14 12.10 0.95 12.20
C THR A 14 13.48 1.18 11.60
N GLN A 15 14.13 0.12 11.10
CA GLN A 15 15.42 0.21 10.43
C GLN A 15 15.34 1.06 9.15
N ILE A 16 14.38 0.80 8.26
CA ILE A 16 14.22 1.53 7.00
C ILE A 16 14.00 3.03 7.26
N VAL A 17 13.17 3.37 8.25
CA VAL A 17 12.90 4.77 8.62
C VAL A 17 14.14 5.42 9.25
N GLY A 18 14.94 4.67 10.01
CA GLY A 18 16.21 5.13 10.56
C GLY A 18 17.20 5.51 9.46
N GLU A 19 17.47 4.59 8.53
CA GLU A 19 18.42 4.80 7.42
C GLU A 19 18.02 5.96 6.51
N ALA A 20 16.71 6.12 6.23
CA ALA A 20 16.18 7.23 5.46
C ALA A 20 16.42 8.60 6.13
N ARG A 21 16.35 8.65 7.47
CA ARG A 21 16.61 9.88 8.25
C ARG A 21 18.09 10.23 8.30
N GLU A 22 18.96 9.23 8.43
CA GLU A 22 20.41 9.44 8.46
C GLU A 22 20.93 9.97 7.11
N LYS A 23 20.45 9.41 5.99
CA LYS A 23 20.86 9.83 4.64
C LYS A 23 19.75 10.59 3.92
N LYS A 24 19.40 11.75 4.45
CA LYS A 24 18.32 12.60 3.93
C LYS A 24 18.56 13.00 2.46
N ARG A 25 17.72 12.48 1.56
CA ARG A 25 17.75 12.80 0.13
C ARG A 25 16.97 14.11 -0.14
N LYS A 26 17.37 14.87 -1.16
CA LYS A 26 16.72 16.16 -1.52
C LYS A 26 15.44 15.98 -2.36
N PHE A 27 14.77 14.83 -2.28
CA PHE A 27 13.56 14.53 -3.04
C PHE A 27 12.58 13.70 -2.20
N THR A 28 11.33 13.59 -2.64
CA THR A 28 10.31 12.77 -1.97
C THR A 28 10.59 11.29 -2.18
N GLU A 29 10.93 10.58 -1.10
CA GLU A 29 11.20 9.15 -1.14
C GLU A 29 9.90 8.34 -1.30
N THR A 30 9.98 7.23 -2.04
CA THR A 30 8.87 6.29 -2.22
C THR A 30 9.24 4.98 -1.56
N VAL A 31 8.30 4.40 -0.81
CA VAL A 31 8.41 3.06 -0.21
C VAL A 31 7.41 2.15 -0.91
N GLU A 32 7.88 1.00 -1.39
CA GLU A 32 7.04 0.00 -2.04
C GLU A 32 6.81 -1.18 -1.10
N LEU A 33 5.58 -1.68 -1.07
CA LEU A 33 5.21 -2.90 -0.35
C LEU A 33 5.04 -4.03 -1.37
N GLN A 34 5.90 -5.04 -1.29
CA GLN A 34 5.78 -6.26 -2.10
C GLN A 34 5.31 -7.42 -1.22
N ILE A 35 4.32 -8.17 -1.72
CA ILE A 35 3.79 -9.36 -1.06
C ILE A 35 4.06 -10.56 -1.97
N GLY A 36 4.88 -11.50 -1.49
CA GLY A 36 5.10 -12.78 -2.14
C GLY A 36 4.13 -13.83 -1.62
N LEU A 37 3.33 -14.43 -2.49
CA LEU A 37 2.48 -15.57 -2.16
C LEU A 37 3.21 -16.87 -2.52
N LYS A 38 3.52 -17.69 -1.51
CA LYS A 38 4.07 -19.04 -1.75
C LYS A 38 2.94 -20.02 -2.02
N ASN A 39 3.15 -20.93 -2.98
CA ASN A 39 2.22 -22.00 -3.36
C ASN A 39 0.85 -21.51 -3.85
N TYR A 40 0.82 -20.35 -4.50
CA TYR A 40 -0.39 -19.82 -5.12
C TYR A 40 -0.38 -20.14 -6.62
N ASP A 41 -1.41 -20.84 -7.10
CA ASP A 41 -1.60 -21.15 -8.52
C ASP A 41 -2.74 -20.28 -9.07
N PRO A 42 -2.46 -19.26 -9.90
CA PRO A 42 -3.47 -18.33 -10.40
C PRO A 42 -4.51 -18.97 -11.34
N GLN A 43 -4.30 -20.22 -11.78
CA GLN A 43 -5.26 -20.97 -12.60
C GLN A 43 -6.21 -21.82 -11.75
N LYS A 44 -5.76 -22.31 -10.60
CA LYS A 44 -6.54 -23.20 -9.71
C LYS A 44 -7.16 -22.45 -8.54
N ASP A 45 -6.47 -21.45 -8.02
CA ASP A 45 -6.89 -20.70 -6.86
C ASP A 45 -7.66 -19.44 -7.25
N LYS A 46 -8.72 -19.15 -6.48
CA LYS A 46 -9.49 -17.93 -6.66
C LYS A 46 -8.59 -16.70 -6.48
N ARG A 47 -8.71 -15.73 -7.38
CA ARG A 47 -7.99 -14.46 -7.27
C ARG A 47 -8.38 -13.75 -5.98
N PHE A 48 -7.38 -13.40 -5.17
CA PHE A 48 -7.58 -12.54 -4.02
C PHE A 48 -7.70 -11.09 -4.50
N SER A 49 -8.90 -10.52 -4.38
CA SER A 49 -9.13 -9.09 -4.55
C SER A 49 -9.60 -8.52 -3.22
N GLY A 50 -8.74 -7.73 -2.57
CA GLY A 50 -9.06 -7.04 -1.34
C GLY A 50 -8.68 -5.57 -1.45
N SER A 51 -9.60 -4.68 -1.09
CA SER A 51 -9.32 -3.25 -0.97
C SER A 51 -9.02 -2.92 0.48
N VAL A 52 -7.86 -2.29 0.73
CA VAL A 52 -7.48 -1.83 2.07
C VAL A 52 -7.42 -0.30 2.04
N LYS A 53 -8.15 0.34 2.94
CA LYS A 53 -8.08 1.79 3.11
C LYS A 53 -6.87 2.11 3.98
N LEU A 54 -5.89 2.79 3.40
CA LEU A 54 -4.74 3.29 4.16
C LEU A 54 -5.13 4.58 4.91
N PRO A 55 -4.62 4.78 6.14
CA PRO A 55 -4.91 5.98 6.92
C PRO A 55 -4.26 7.24 6.35
N HIS A 56 -3.18 7.09 5.58
CA HIS A 56 -2.48 8.21 4.92
C HIS A 56 -2.59 8.09 3.41
N ILE A 57 -2.77 9.23 2.71
CA ILE A 57 -2.90 9.29 1.25
C ILE A 57 -1.52 8.98 0.62
N PRO A 58 -1.33 7.82 -0.02
CA PRO A 58 -0.01 7.42 -0.52
C PRO A 58 0.42 8.20 -1.77
N ARG A 59 -0.52 8.77 -2.52
CA ARG A 59 -0.25 9.53 -3.75
C ARG A 59 -1.10 10.81 -3.78
N PRO A 60 -0.64 11.91 -3.14
CA PRO A 60 -1.41 13.16 -3.06
C PRO A 60 -1.75 13.80 -4.41
N LYS A 61 -0.95 13.52 -5.45
CA LYS A 61 -1.12 14.08 -6.80
C LYS A 61 -1.86 13.13 -7.77
N MET A 62 -2.39 12.01 -7.29
CA MET A 62 -3.13 11.06 -8.13
C MET A 62 -4.50 11.65 -8.50
N ARG A 63 -4.77 11.83 -9.78
CA ARG A 63 -6.07 12.26 -10.29
C ARG A 63 -6.88 11.04 -10.71
N VAL A 64 -8.11 10.94 -10.20
CA VAL A 64 -9.06 9.90 -10.60
C VAL A 64 -10.11 10.56 -11.48
N CYS A 65 -10.37 9.99 -12.66
CA CYS A 65 -11.47 10.43 -13.50
C CYS A 65 -12.76 9.78 -12.98
N MET A 66 -13.76 10.58 -12.63
CA MET A 66 -15.09 10.10 -12.27
C MET A 66 -16.05 10.51 -13.37
N LEU A 67 -16.83 9.55 -13.88
CA LEU A 67 -17.96 9.80 -14.75
C LEU A 67 -19.22 9.60 -13.91
N GLY A 68 -19.99 10.68 -13.73
CA GLY A 68 -21.22 10.66 -12.96
C GLY A 68 -22.32 11.42 -13.71
N ASP A 69 -23.56 11.00 -13.50
CA ASP A 69 -24.74 11.76 -13.92
C ASP A 69 -25.12 12.82 -12.87
N ALA A 70 -26.19 13.58 -13.12
CA ALA A 70 -26.64 14.65 -12.24
C ALA A 70 -26.95 14.19 -10.79
N GLN A 71 -27.25 12.91 -10.54
CA GLN A 71 -27.54 12.40 -9.20
C GLN A 71 -26.28 12.12 -8.38
N HIS A 72 -25.12 11.98 -9.03
CA HIS A 72 -23.84 11.69 -8.37
C HIS A 72 -23.05 12.93 -7.98
N VAL A 73 -23.50 14.14 -8.38
CA VAL A 73 -22.80 15.41 -8.10
C VAL A 73 -22.83 15.76 -6.60
N ASP A 74 -23.88 15.33 -5.88
CA ASP A 74 -24.09 15.68 -4.46
C ASP A 74 -23.59 14.61 -3.47
N GLN A 75 -23.14 13.46 -3.95
CA GLN A 75 -22.54 12.41 -3.10
C GLN A 75 -21.03 12.58 -3.07
N VAL A 76 -20.54 13.36 -2.10
CA VAL A 76 -19.10 13.57 -1.83
C VAL A 76 -18.72 12.97 -0.48
#